data_AF-A0A8J7Q6L7-F1
#
_entry.id   AF-A0A8J7Q6L7-F1
#
_cell.length_a   1.000
_cell.length_b   1.000
_cell.length_c   1.000
_cell.angle_alpha   90.00
_cell.angle_beta   90.00
_cell.angle_gamma   90.00
#
_symmetry.space_group_name_H-M   'P 1'
#
loop_
_entity.id
_entity.type
_entity.pdbx_description
1 polymer ?
#
loop_
_entity_poly.entity_id
_entity_poly.type
_entity_poly.pdbx_seq_one_letter_code
_entity_poly.pdbx_strand_id
1 'polypeptide(L)'
;MTRRTAEDWDRWLAEVSRGENAEAWRGIVCFLRWLQIRTEQGHPAPNFLAALEGDIEHSHLLRRMLGGKEPLDAPPPESFGQPWYELVETGRGIATEVKPWEWAPDQKISVNRGIWTILERKSDAEFVVTYRQNPSAYRLSKQGDGRWLLERLDRA
;
A
#
# COMPACT_ATOMS: atom_id res chain seq x y z
N MET A 1 -9.03 -19.00 -14.95
CA MET A 1 -10.17 -18.10 -14.69
C MET A 1 -9.92 -16.80 -15.43
N THR A 2 -10.89 -16.30 -16.18
CA THR A 2 -10.78 -15.00 -16.86
C THR A 2 -10.76 -13.88 -15.82
N ARG A 3 -9.79 -12.97 -15.90
CA ARG A 3 -9.60 -11.84 -14.97
C ARG A 3 -10.81 -10.90 -15.05
N ARG A 4 -11.38 -10.52 -13.90
CA ARG A 4 -12.35 -9.41 -13.81
C ARG A 4 -11.60 -8.10 -13.60
N THR A 5 -11.95 -7.09 -14.39
CA THR A 5 -11.54 -5.68 -14.23
C THR A 5 -12.35 -5.01 -13.11
N ALA A 6 -11.99 -3.77 -12.73
CA ALA A 6 -12.79 -2.98 -11.78
C ALA A 6 -14.23 -2.79 -12.28
N GLU A 7 -14.39 -2.45 -13.56
CA GLU A 7 -15.71 -2.28 -14.21
C GLU A 7 -16.54 -3.57 -14.21
N ASP A 8 -15.89 -4.73 -14.37
CA ASP A 8 -16.58 -6.03 -14.29
C ASP A 8 -17.10 -6.30 -12.87
N TRP A 9 -16.36 -5.90 -11.83
CA TRP A 9 -16.78 -6.04 -10.44
C TRP A 9 -17.95 -5.11 -10.11
N ASP A 10 -17.92 -3.85 -10.55
CA ASP A 10 -18.98 -2.88 -10.31
C ASP A 10 -20.28 -3.28 -11.02
N ARG A 11 -20.16 -3.75 -12.27
CA ARG A 11 -21.31 -4.27 -13.03
C ARG A 11 -21.91 -5.49 -12.33
N TRP A 12 -21.07 -6.43 -11.90
CA TRP A 12 -21.54 -7.62 -11.19
C TRP A 12 -22.23 -7.26 -9.87
N LEU A 13 -21.67 -6.32 -9.09
CA LEU A 13 -22.29 -5.84 -7.86
C LEU A 13 -23.69 -5.26 -8.13
N ALA A 14 -23.82 -4.38 -9.13
CA ALA A 14 -25.11 -3.79 -9.52
C ALA A 14 -26.13 -4.85 -9.99
N GLU A 15 -25.66 -5.93 -10.63
CA GLU A 15 -26.51 -7.04 -11.06
C GLU A 15 -26.99 -7.92 -9.90
N VAL A 16 -26.14 -8.20 -8.91
CA VAL A 16 -26.49 -9.09 -7.79
C VAL A 16 -27.22 -8.37 -6.66
N SER A 17 -27.00 -7.06 -6.49
CA SER A 17 -27.61 -6.28 -5.41
C SER A 17 -29.00 -5.73 -5.74
N ARG A 18 -29.69 -6.24 -6.79
CA ARG A 18 -31.00 -5.79 -7.32
C ARG A 18 -32.16 -5.89 -6.30
N GLY A 19 -32.07 -5.19 -5.18
CA GLY A 19 -33.17 -4.95 -4.23
C GLY A 19 -32.98 -5.51 -2.83
N GLU A 20 -32.03 -6.41 -2.55
CA GLU A 20 -31.83 -6.94 -1.20
C GLU A 20 -30.35 -7.00 -0.79
N ASN A 21 -30.08 -6.49 0.41
CA ASN A 21 -28.82 -6.58 1.17
C ASN A 21 -27.54 -6.19 0.38
N ALA A 22 -27.55 -5.01 -0.24
CA ALA A 22 -26.42 -4.47 -1.02
C ALA A 22 -25.09 -4.42 -0.23
N GLU A 23 -25.16 -4.23 1.09
CA GLU A 23 -23.97 -4.22 1.94
C GLU A 23 -23.32 -5.61 2.08
N ALA A 24 -24.12 -6.67 2.27
CA ALA A 24 -23.61 -8.03 2.29
C ALA A 24 -22.98 -8.41 0.94
N TRP A 25 -23.63 -8.05 -0.17
CA TRP A 25 -23.08 -8.27 -1.50
C TRP A 25 -21.78 -7.51 -1.75
N ARG A 26 -21.69 -6.27 -1.28
CA ARG A 26 -20.44 -5.49 -1.32
C ARG A 26 -19.32 -6.18 -0.55
N GLY A 27 -19.59 -6.71 0.64
CA GLY A 27 -18.63 -7.50 1.41
C GLY A 27 -18.11 -8.70 0.64
N ILE A 28 -19.01 -9.47 0.02
CA ILE A 28 -18.66 -10.64 -0.82
C ILE A 28 -17.81 -10.23 -2.02
N VAL A 29 -18.18 -9.16 -2.73
CA VAL A 29 -17.43 -8.62 -3.87
C VAL A 29 -16.02 -8.22 -3.46
N CYS A 30 -15.88 -7.45 -2.37
CA CYS A 30 -14.57 -7.04 -1.86
C CYS A 30 -13.71 -8.24 -1.50
N PHE A 31 -14.28 -9.27 -0.86
CA PHE A 31 -13.58 -10.50 -0.51
C PHE A 31 -13.11 -11.28 -1.76
N LEU A 32 -13.98 -11.48 -2.75
CA LEU A 32 -13.61 -12.19 -3.99
C LEU A 32 -12.52 -11.44 -4.78
N ARG A 33 -12.64 -10.10 -4.84
CA ARG A 33 -11.64 -9.25 -5.48
C ARG A 33 -10.30 -9.29 -4.74
N TRP A 34 -10.33 -9.29 -3.41
CA TRP A 34 -9.14 -9.47 -2.56
C TRP A 34 -8.43 -10.80 -2.85
N LEU A 35 -9.18 -11.91 -2.93
CA LEU A 35 -8.62 -13.23 -3.28
C LEU A 35 -7.97 -13.22 -4.67
N GLN A 36 -8.60 -12.58 -5.66
CA GLN A 36 -8.03 -12.43 -7.01
C GLN A 36 -6.68 -11.71 -6.96
N ILE A 37 -6.61 -10.55 -6.30
CA ILE A 37 -5.37 -9.75 -6.20
C ILE A 37 -4.26 -10.53 -5.48
N ARG A 38 -4.59 -11.18 -4.35
CA ARG A 38 -3.61 -12.00 -3.61
C ARG A 38 -3.05 -13.12 -4.47
N THR A 39 -3.91 -13.81 -5.22
CA THR A 39 -3.49 -14.89 -6.11
C THR A 39 -2.58 -14.38 -7.23
N GLU A 40 -2.90 -13.22 -7.82
CA GLU A 40 -2.06 -12.54 -8.82
C GLU A 40 -0.67 -12.15 -8.26
N GLN A 41 -0.59 -11.86 -6.96
CA GLN A 41 0.66 -11.54 -6.26
C GLN A 41 1.43 -12.78 -5.75
N GLY A 42 1.00 -13.99 -6.12
CA GLY A 42 1.66 -15.23 -5.70
C GLY A 42 1.30 -15.69 -4.29
N HIS A 43 0.24 -15.13 -3.70
CA HIS A 43 -0.29 -15.50 -2.39
C HIS A 43 -1.67 -16.16 -2.58
N PRO A 44 -1.74 -17.45 -2.98
CA PRO A 44 -3.02 -18.13 -3.19
C PRO A 44 -3.84 -18.22 -1.89
N ALA A 45 -5.15 -18.42 -2.02
CA ALA A 45 -6.04 -18.62 -0.89
C ALA A 45 -5.55 -19.80 -0.01
N PRO A 46 -5.52 -19.64 1.33
CA PRO A 46 -5.22 -20.75 2.23
C PRO A 46 -6.21 -21.91 2.04
N ASN A 47 -5.72 -23.14 2.23
CA ASN A 47 -6.53 -24.35 2.09
C ASN A 47 -7.26 -24.77 3.38
N PHE A 48 -7.26 -23.93 4.42
CA PHE A 48 -8.03 -24.14 5.64
C PHE A 48 -8.53 -22.82 6.24
N LEU A 49 -9.65 -22.90 6.95
CA LEU A 49 -10.42 -21.72 7.38
C LEU A 49 -9.63 -20.79 8.33
N ALA A 50 -8.94 -21.33 9.34
CA ALA A 50 -8.24 -20.50 10.32
C ALA A 50 -7.13 -19.61 9.72
N ALA A 51 -6.42 -20.08 8.68
CA ALA A 51 -5.46 -19.24 7.97
C ALA A 51 -6.15 -18.17 7.13
N LEU A 52 -7.28 -18.50 6.49
CA LEU A 52 -8.07 -17.53 5.75
C LEU A 52 -8.62 -16.44 6.68
N GLU A 53 -9.10 -16.80 7.86
CA GLU A 53 -9.54 -15.87 8.91
C GLU A 53 -8.40 -14.94 9.34
N GLY A 54 -7.22 -15.50 9.62
CA GLY A 54 -6.04 -14.71 9.97
C GLY A 54 -5.64 -13.73 8.86
N ASP A 55 -5.67 -14.16 7.60
CA ASP A 55 -5.37 -13.29 6.47
C ASP A 55 -6.41 -12.17 6.28
N ILE A 56 -7.70 -12.47 6.46
CA ILE A 56 -8.78 -11.48 6.43
C ILE A 56 -8.56 -10.45 7.53
N GLU A 57 -8.33 -10.90 8.77
CA GLU A 57 -8.17 -10.06 9.94
C GLU A 57 -7.03 -9.06 9.75
N HIS A 58 -5.89 -9.49 9.20
CA HIS A 58 -4.70 -8.66 9.04
C HIS A 58 -4.64 -7.91 7.70
N SER A 59 -5.63 -8.07 6.82
CA SER A 59 -5.56 -7.44 5.49
C SER A 59 -5.98 -5.97 5.48
N HIS A 60 -4.98 -5.09 5.40
CA HIS A 60 -5.20 -3.66 5.17
C HIS A 60 -5.82 -3.35 3.79
N LEU A 61 -5.53 -4.16 2.76
CA LEU A 61 -6.15 -4.04 1.44
C LEU A 61 -7.65 -4.36 1.49
N LEU A 62 -8.05 -5.42 2.20
CA LEU A 62 -9.47 -5.76 2.34
C LEU A 62 -10.21 -4.65 3.10
N ARG A 63 -9.66 -4.19 4.23
CA ARG A 63 -10.23 -3.05 4.99
C ARG A 63 -10.38 -1.79 4.12
N ARG A 64 -9.39 -1.51 3.26
CA ARG A 64 -9.45 -0.40 2.29
C ARG A 64 -10.65 -0.53 1.34
N MET A 65 -10.84 -1.70 0.73
CA MET A 65 -11.95 -1.94 -0.20
C MET A 65 -13.31 -1.92 0.50
N LEU A 66 -13.40 -2.49 1.72
CA LEU A 66 -14.60 -2.38 2.57
C LEU A 66 -14.88 -0.94 3.01
N GLY A 67 -13.87 -0.06 3.01
CA GLY A 67 -14.00 1.39 3.16
C GLY A 67 -14.40 2.14 1.88
N GLY A 68 -14.55 1.44 0.75
CA GLY A 68 -14.99 2.01 -0.53
C GLY A 68 -13.85 2.58 -1.37
N LYS A 69 -12.61 2.31 -0.99
CA LYS A 69 -11.43 2.74 -1.73
C LYS A 69 -10.93 1.63 -2.64
N GLU A 70 -10.60 1.98 -3.87
CA GLU A 70 -10.01 1.08 -4.85
C GLU A 70 -8.59 0.62 -4.43
N PRO A 71 -8.17 -0.61 -4.78
CA PRO A 71 -6.77 -1.02 -4.73
C PRO A 71 -5.89 0.00 -5.47
N LEU A 72 -4.68 0.25 -4.96
CA LEU A 72 -3.70 1.03 -5.69
C LEU A 72 -3.12 0.20 -6.85
N ASP A 73 -2.76 0.86 -7.95
CA ASP A 73 -2.11 0.21 -9.11
C ASP A 73 -0.80 -0.49 -8.72
N ALA A 74 -0.12 0.05 -7.71
CA ALA A 74 1.12 -0.49 -7.18
C ALA A 74 1.09 -0.52 -5.64
N PRO A 75 1.66 -1.56 -4.99
CA PRO A 75 1.69 -1.67 -3.53
C PRO A 75 2.27 -0.40 -2.89
N PRO A 76 1.64 0.17 -1.86
CA PRO A 76 2.20 1.35 -1.20
C PRO A 76 3.51 0.98 -0.49
N PRO A 77 4.35 1.98 -0.16
CA PRO A 77 5.45 1.77 0.76
C PRO A 77 4.98 1.21 2.09
N GLU A 78 5.89 0.55 2.82
CA GLU A 78 5.61 0.05 4.17
C GLU A 78 6.12 1.01 5.24
N SER A 79 5.36 1.12 6.33
CA SER A 79 5.75 1.74 7.60
C SER A 79 5.57 0.71 8.70
N PHE A 80 6.68 0.26 9.30
CA PHE A 80 6.73 -0.81 10.30
C PHE A 80 6.05 -2.11 9.83
N GLY A 81 6.22 -2.44 8.55
CA GLY A 81 5.61 -3.62 7.92
C GLY A 81 4.13 -3.46 7.54
N GLN A 82 3.55 -2.26 7.73
CA GLN A 82 2.17 -1.98 7.37
C GLN A 82 2.06 -1.09 6.13
N PRO A 83 1.10 -1.32 5.22
CA PRO A 83 0.87 -0.47 4.05
C PRO A 83 0.65 1.00 4.40
N TRP A 84 1.46 1.89 3.83
CA TRP A 84 1.42 3.34 4.07
C TRP A 84 0.57 4.06 3.03
N TYR A 85 -0.73 3.74 3.00
CA TYR A 85 -1.66 4.34 2.04
C TYR A 85 -1.72 5.87 2.09
N GLU A 86 -1.67 6.45 3.29
CA GLU A 86 -1.73 7.90 3.48
C GLU A 86 -0.63 8.63 2.70
N LEU A 87 0.59 8.08 2.68
CA LEU A 87 1.71 8.66 1.95
C LEU A 87 1.44 8.71 0.44
N VAL A 88 0.86 7.65 -0.11
CA VAL A 88 0.55 7.59 -1.55
C VAL A 88 -0.64 8.49 -1.90
N GLU A 89 -1.66 8.53 -1.05
CA GLU A 89 -2.89 9.28 -1.33
C GLU A 89 -2.70 10.79 -1.17
N THR A 90 -2.04 11.21 -0.09
CA THR A 90 -1.85 12.64 0.22
C THR A 90 -0.55 13.20 -0.34
N GLY A 91 0.37 12.32 -0.75
CA GLY A 91 1.74 12.69 -1.08
C GLY A 91 2.56 13.03 0.17
N ARG A 92 2.05 12.84 1.39
CA ARG A 92 2.72 13.26 2.62
C ARG A 92 2.73 12.17 3.68
N GLY A 93 3.85 12.00 4.36
CA GLY A 93 3.98 11.02 5.45
C GLY A 93 5.00 11.45 6.49
N ILE A 94 4.78 11.08 7.75
CA ILE A 94 5.71 11.31 8.85
C ILE A 94 6.44 10.02 9.18
N ALA A 95 7.77 10.02 9.03
CA ALA A 95 8.64 8.95 9.48
C ALA A 95 9.26 9.30 10.83
N THR A 96 9.35 8.30 11.71
CA THR A 96 9.92 8.43 13.06
C THR A 96 11.23 7.68 13.20
N GLU A 97 11.48 6.68 12.35
CA GLU A 97 12.75 5.96 12.28
C GLU A 97 13.36 6.12 10.89
N VAL A 98 14.48 6.85 10.79
CA VAL A 98 15.25 7.00 9.56
C VAL A 98 16.71 6.75 9.83
N LYS A 99 17.31 5.80 9.10
CA LYS A 99 18.72 5.45 9.24
C LYS A 99 19.31 4.92 7.93
N PRO A 100 20.61 5.15 7.65
CA PRO A 100 21.28 4.52 6.51
C PRO A 100 21.12 2.99 6.57
N TRP A 101 20.98 2.35 5.41
CA TRP A 101 20.92 0.90 5.35
C TRP A 101 22.30 0.29 5.52
N GLU A 102 22.46 -0.63 6.46
CA GLU A 102 23.78 -1.17 6.88
C GLU A 102 24.61 -1.73 5.72
N TRP A 103 23.95 -2.33 4.72
CA TRP A 103 24.59 -3.07 3.64
C TRP A 103 24.89 -2.20 2.41
N ALA A 104 24.30 -1.00 2.34
CA ALA A 104 24.47 -0.07 1.22
C ALA A 104 24.15 1.37 1.68
N PRO A 105 24.90 1.92 2.64
CA PRO A 105 24.54 3.17 3.34
C PRO A 105 24.50 4.39 2.42
N ASP A 106 25.20 4.36 1.28
CA ASP A 106 25.22 5.44 0.30
C ASP A 106 24.13 5.32 -0.78
N GLN A 107 23.47 4.17 -0.90
CA GLN A 107 22.47 3.90 -1.94
C GLN A 107 21.06 3.68 -1.38
N LYS A 108 20.97 3.28 -0.11
CA LYS A 108 19.73 2.84 0.52
C LYS A 108 19.57 3.46 1.90
N ILE A 109 18.32 3.74 2.23
CA ILE A 109 17.93 4.27 3.53
C ILE A 109 16.73 3.49 4.06
N SER A 110 16.74 3.19 5.35
CA SER A 110 15.59 2.63 6.05
C SER A 110 14.71 3.75 6.54
N VAL A 111 13.42 3.71 6.20
CA VAL A 111 12.39 4.64 6.64
C VAL A 111 11.27 3.83 7.28
N ASN A 112 11.06 3.96 8.59
CA ASN A 112 10.16 3.14 9.40
C ASN A 112 10.29 1.63 9.07
N ARG A 113 11.54 1.13 8.97
CA ARG A 113 11.89 -0.25 8.58
C ARG A 113 11.61 -0.64 7.13
N GLY A 114 10.98 0.21 6.32
CA GLY A 114 10.91 0.05 4.88
C GLY A 114 12.23 0.42 4.21
N ILE A 115 12.65 -0.32 3.18
CA ILE A 115 13.91 -0.06 2.46
C ILE A 115 13.65 0.82 1.24
N TRP A 116 14.27 1.98 1.21
CA TRP A 116 14.15 2.99 0.15
C TRP A 116 15.47 3.15 -0.60
N THR A 117 15.37 3.58 -1.86
CA THR A 117 16.54 3.93 -2.68
C THR A 117 16.79 5.43 -2.60
N ILE A 118 18.03 5.81 -2.35
CA ILE A 118 18.48 7.20 -2.42
C ILE A 118 18.69 7.53 -3.89
N LEU A 119 17.96 8.53 -4.40
CA LEU A 119 18.14 9.10 -5.74
C LEU A 119 19.13 10.26 -5.71
N GLU A 120 19.06 11.08 -4.66
CA GLU A 120 19.92 12.25 -4.47
C GLU A 120 20.12 12.48 -2.97
N ARG A 121 21.36 12.76 -2.56
CA ARG A 121 21.67 13.22 -1.20
C ARG A 121 22.00 14.70 -1.26
N LYS A 122 21.16 15.54 -0.66
CA LYS A 122 21.37 16.99 -0.60
C LYS A 122 22.13 17.40 0.66
N SER A 123 21.84 16.74 1.77
CA SER A 123 22.56 16.87 3.05
C SER A 123 22.32 15.66 3.93
N ASP A 124 22.86 15.64 5.14
CA ASP A 124 22.55 14.61 6.14
C ASP A 124 21.12 14.69 6.68
N ALA A 125 20.42 15.81 6.43
CA ALA A 125 19.05 16.06 6.86
C ALA A 125 18.04 16.10 5.70
N GLU A 126 18.48 15.96 4.44
CA GLU A 126 17.61 16.00 3.26
C GLU A 126 18.07 15.04 2.17
N PHE A 127 17.14 14.19 1.74
CA PHE A 127 17.33 13.18 0.69
C PHE A 127 16.18 13.24 -0.31
N VAL A 128 16.45 12.84 -1.55
CA VAL A 128 15.42 12.43 -2.51
C VAL A 128 15.45 10.91 -2.58
N VAL A 129 14.31 10.28 -2.35
CA VAL A 129 14.19 8.82 -2.23
C VAL A 129 13.06 8.27 -3.09
N THR A 130 13.13 6.97 -3.40
CA THR A 130 12.05 6.24 -4.08
C THR A 130 11.86 4.84 -3.51
N TYR A 131 10.63 4.34 -3.59
CA TYR A 131 10.26 3.02 -3.12
C TYR A 131 10.12 2.05 -4.28
N ARG A 132 10.71 0.85 -4.15
CA ARG A 132 10.84 -0.13 -5.25
C ARG A 132 9.51 -0.47 -5.92
N GLN A 133 8.47 -0.70 -5.12
CA GLN A 133 7.18 -1.17 -5.64
C GLN A 133 6.25 -0.03 -6.07
N ASN A 134 6.53 1.22 -5.67
CA ASN A 134 5.74 2.39 -6.01
C ASN A 134 6.69 3.56 -6.32
N PRO A 135 7.20 3.64 -7.56
CA PRO A 135 8.42 4.38 -7.89
C PRO A 135 8.23 5.91 -8.02
N SER A 136 7.39 6.51 -7.20
CA SER A 136 7.36 7.98 -7.07
C SER A 136 8.64 8.48 -6.39
N ALA A 137 9.04 9.71 -6.70
CA ALA A 137 10.11 10.39 -5.98
C ALA A 137 9.53 11.14 -4.78
N TYR A 138 10.23 11.09 -3.66
CA TYR A 138 9.84 11.78 -2.43
C TYR A 138 11.02 12.53 -1.87
N ARG A 139 10.79 13.75 -1.38
CA ARG A 139 11.72 14.48 -0.52
C ARG A 139 11.55 13.96 0.90
N LEU A 140 12.64 13.51 1.50
CA LEU A 140 12.73 13.09 2.89
C LEU A 140 13.55 14.14 3.66
N SER A 141 12.93 14.88 4.57
CA SER A 141 13.56 16.00 5.28
C SER A 141 13.39 15.90 6.80
N LYS A 142 14.49 16.07 7.54
CA LYS A 142 14.48 16.07 9.01
C LYS A 142 13.86 17.36 9.53
N GLN A 143 12.89 17.22 10.43
CA GLN A 143 12.21 18.32 11.09
C GLN A 143 12.88 18.66 12.42
N GLY A 144 12.65 19.87 12.94
CA GLY A 144 13.28 20.36 14.18
C GLY A 144 12.90 19.56 15.44
N ASP A 145 11.82 18.78 15.39
CA ASP A 145 11.34 17.91 16.46
C ASP A 145 11.93 16.48 16.41
N GLY A 146 12.86 16.22 15.48
CA GLY A 146 13.51 14.93 15.28
C GLY A 146 12.73 13.95 14.39
N ARG A 147 11.50 14.26 14.00
CA ARG A 147 10.75 13.48 13.00
C ARG A 147 11.25 13.79 11.60
N TRP A 148 10.90 12.93 10.66
CA TRP A 148 11.19 13.13 9.25
C TRP A 148 9.90 13.28 8.47
N LEU A 149 9.90 14.21 7.54
CA LEU A 149 8.78 14.45 6.64
C LEU A 149 9.11 13.87 5.26
N LEU A 150 8.22 13.04 4.74
CA LEU A 150 8.16 12.63 3.35
C LEU A 150 7.14 13.48 2.61
N GLU A 151 7.56 14.05 1.48
CA GLU A 151 6.70 14.79 0.56
C GLU A 151 6.94 14.28 -0.86
N ARG A 152 5.88 13.87 -1.56
CA ARG A 152 5.96 13.45 -2.95
C ARG A 152 6.40 14.63 -3.80
N LEU A 153 7.40 14.38 -4.64
CA LEU A 153 7.81 15.30 -5.67
C LEU A 153 6.97 14.97 -6.91
N ASP A 154 5.96 15.78 -7.17
CA ASP A 154 5.26 15.67 -8.44
C ASP A 154 6.25 15.99 -9.57
N ARG A 155 6.28 15.14 -10.61
CA ARG A 155 7.05 15.45 -11.81
C ARG A 155 6.42 16.68 -12.44
N ALA A 156 7.19 17.77 -12.54
CA ALA A 156 6.87 18.88 -13.42
C ALA A 156 6.73 18.40 -14.88
#